data_AF-A0A667YLR8-F1
#
_entry.id   AF-A0A667YLR8-F1
#
_cell.length_a   1.000
_cell.length_b   1.000
_cell.length_c   1.000
_cell.angle_alpha   90.00
_cell.angle_beta   90.00
_cell.angle_gamma   90.00
#
_symmetry.space_group_name_H-M   'P 1'
#
loop_
_entity.id
_entity.type
_entity.pdbx_description
1 polymer ?
#
loop_
_entity_poly.entity_id
_entity_poly.type
_entity_poly.pdbx_seq_one_letter_code
_entity_poly.pdbx_strand_id
1 'polypeptide(L)'
;SPSDACELTLDPNTAHRNLVLSEDGRTATVVGEEQPYPDHPDRFDYWEQVLCGTGLTGRCYWEVEREGWVHIGAAYRGMSRSGEGDACRLGANEYSWSLVSYDDSFTICHDARKAVILTPGCSPSSRVAVYLDWPAGSLSFYRVSSSSSSSEPLTHLHTFNSTFTEPLYPGFWFAFWIGSSLSLRQREDATPGPETEREEGKNENFMNNFFF
;
A
#
# COMPACT_ATOMS: atom_id res chain seq x y z
N SER A 1 -10.18 -10.53 -4.36
CA SER A 1 -11.35 -10.06 -5.14
C SER A 1 -11.37 -8.53 -5.11
N PRO A 2 -11.97 -7.80 -6.07
CA PRO A 2 -12.17 -6.35 -5.95
C PRO A 2 -12.86 -5.94 -4.64
N SER A 3 -13.68 -6.83 -4.09
CA SER A 3 -14.35 -6.67 -2.79
C SER A 3 -13.41 -6.67 -1.57
N ASP A 4 -12.16 -7.09 -1.72
CA ASP A 4 -11.19 -7.17 -0.62
C ASP A 4 -10.25 -5.94 -0.61
N ALA A 5 -10.47 -4.94 -1.48
CA ALA A 5 -9.66 -3.72 -1.49
C ALA A 5 -9.83 -2.95 -0.17
N CYS A 6 -8.71 -2.55 0.42
CA CYS A 6 -8.71 -1.79 1.66
C CYS A 6 -8.28 -0.35 1.43
N GLU A 7 -9.01 0.57 2.04
CA GLU A 7 -8.56 1.94 2.21
C GLU A 7 -7.59 2.00 3.38
N LEU A 8 -6.33 2.29 3.08
CA LEU A 8 -5.26 2.38 4.06
C LEU A 8 -4.79 3.83 4.19
N THR A 9 -4.45 4.22 5.42
CA THR A 9 -3.85 5.51 5.75
C THR A 9 -2.67 5.31 6.68
N LEU A 10 -1.59 6.02 6.38
CA LEU A 10 -0.35 6.05 7.16
C LEU A 10 -0.59 6.77 8.49
N ASP A 11 -0.05 6.22 9.57
CA ASP A 11 -0.20 6.78 10.90
C ASP A 11 0.95 7.76 11.22
N PRO A 12 0.69 9.07 11.33
CA PRO A 12 1.69 10.07 11.69
C PRO A 12 2.30 9.86 13.08
N ASN A 13 1.64 9.12 13.97
CA ASN A 13 2.19 8.79 15.29
C ASN A 13 3.26 7.69 15.24
N THR A 14 3.31 6.92 14.16
CA THR A 14 4.32 5.87 13.96
C THR A 14 5.48 6.35 13.10
N ALA A 15 5.24 7.31 12.19
CA ALA A 15 6.21 7.77 11.21
C ALA A 15 7.51 8.29 11.83
N HIS A 16 8.64 7.82 11.34
CA HIS A 16 9.94 8.40 11.67
C HIS A 16 10.00 9.89 11.30
N ARG A 17 10.80 10.67 12.04
CA ARG A 17 10.89 12.13 11.85
C ARG A 17 11.41 12.54 10.47
N ASN A 18 12.17 11.69 9.79
CA ASN A 18 12.65 11.98 8.42
C ASN A 18 11.65 11.60 7.32
N LEU A 19 10.39 11.31 7.66
CA LEU A 19 9.33 11.04 6.69
C LEU A 19 8.36 12.21 6.63
N VAL A 20 8.06 12.69 5.43
CA VAL A 20 6.93 13.60 5.19
C VAL A 20 5.76 12.76 4.71
N LEU A 21 4.63 12.84 5.43
CA LEU A 21 3.36 12.27 5.00
C LEU A 21 2.54 13.28 4.21
N SER A 22 1.87 12.85 3.14
CA SER A 22 0.88 13.67 2.44
C SER A 22 -0.36 13.94 3.30
N GLU A 23 -1.11 15.00 2.96
CA GLU A 23 -2.32 15.39 3.67
C GLU A 23 -3.40 14.29 3.67
N ASP A 24 -3.51 13.53 2.57
CA ASP A 24 -4.42 12.38 2.47
C ASP A 24 -3.92 11.13 3.20
N GLY A 25 -2.71 11.17 3.79
CA GLY A 25 -2.10 10.09 4.54
C GLY A 25 -1.74 8.88 3.68
N ARG A 26 -1.57 9.03 2.36
CA ARG A 26 -1.31 7.91 1.44
C ARG A 26 0.11 7.84 0.93
N THR A 27 0.84 8.94 0.98
CA THR A 27 2.20 9.05 0.49
C THR A 27 3.15 9.31 1.64
N ALA A 28 4.31 8.67 1.62
CA ALA A 28 5.42 8.95 2.51
C ALA A 28 6.69 9.14 1.68
N THR A 29 7.45 10.19 1.99
CA THR A 29 8.70 10.53 1.30
C THR A 29 9.81 10.78 2.32
N VAL A 30 10.99 10.23 2.05
CA VAL A 30 12.20 10.46 2.86
C VAL A 30 12.76 11.85 2.57
N VAL A 31 12.95 12.64 3.62
CA VAL A 31 13.59 13.96 3.57
C VAL A 31 14.78 14.02 4.51
N GLY A 32 15.69 14.97 4.29
CA GLY A 32 16.87 15.13 5.14
C GLY A 32 16.60 15.88 6.46
N GLU A 33 15.49 16.59 6.57
CA GLU A 33 15.14 17.39 7.75
C GLU A 33 14.09 16.68 8.61
N GLU A 34 14.27 16.71 9.92
CA GLU A 34 13.30 16.16 10.85
C GLU A 34 11.99 16.96 10.84
N GLN A 35 10.89 16.25 10.62
CA GLN A 35 9.55 16.78 10.67
C GLN A 35 9.12 17.05 12.12
N PRO A 36 8.31 18.10 12.36
CA PRO A 36 7.92 18.55 13.70
C PRO A 36 6.84 17.65 14.33
N TYR A 37 6.94 16.33 14.14
CA TYR A 37 6.03 15.40 14.76
C TYR A 37 6.24 15.36 16.28
N PRO A 38 5.17 15.29 17.09
CA PRO A 38 5.29 15.20 18.54
C PRO A 38 5.88 13.84 18.95
N ASP A 39 6.53 13.79 20.12
CA ASP A 39 6.98 12.52 20.69
C ASP A 39 5.79 11.59 20.92
N HIS A 40 5.98 10.31 20.57
CA HIS A 40 4.93 9.29 20.70
C HIS A 40 5.59 7.92 20.92
N PRO A 41 5.08 7.07 21.84
CA PRO A 41 5.67 5.75 22.11
C PRO A 41 5.62 4.80 20.90
N ASP A 42 4.67 5.00 19.97
CA ASP A 42 4.58 4.19 18.76
C ASP A 42 5.49 4.71 17.62
N ARG A 43 6.22 5.82 17.81
CA ARG A 43 7.06 6.44 16.78
C ARG A 43 8.36 5.66 16.60
N PHE A 44 8.70 5.36 15.35
CA PHE A 44 10.04 4.88 15.05
C PHE A 44 11.08 5.99 15.26
N ASP A 45 12.08 5.74 16.09
CA ASP A 45 13.07 6.75 16.48
C ASP A 45 14.41 6.66 15.74
N TYR A 46 14.67 5.55 15.04
CA TYR A 46 15.95 5.30 14.37
C TYR A 46 15.79 4.96 12.90
N TRP A 47 14.91 4.02 12.56
CA TRP A 47 14.70 3.57 11.19
C TRP A 47 13.58 4.41 10.53
N GLU A 48 13.77 4.84 9.28
CA GLU A 48 12.78 5.56 8.47
C GLU A 48 11.58 4.68 8.13
N GLN A 49 10.72 4.43 9.10
CA GLN A 49 9.60 3.51 9.01
C GLN A 49 8.28 4.21 9.34
N VAL A 50 7.19 3.63 8.84
CA VAL A 50 5.83 4.05 9.15
C VAL A 50 4.90 2.84 9.04
N LEU A 51 3.90 2.78 9.91
CA LEU A 51 2.79 1.83 9.81
C LEU A 51 1.51 2.57 9.40
N CYS A 52 0.55 1.82 8.85
CA CYS A 52 -0.82 2.28 8.74
C CYS A 52 -1.52 2.31 10.12
N GLY A 53 -2.52 3.17 10.27
CA GLY A 53 -3.24 3.34 11.55
C GLY A 53 -4.20 2.20 11.89
N THR A 54 -4.65 1.44 10.89
CA THR A 54 -5.66 0.38 11.06
C THR A 54 -5.01 -1.00 11.01
N GLY A 55 -5.22 -1.78 12.08
CA GLY A 55 -4.86 -3.20 12.12
C GLY A 55 -5.88 -4.05 11.37
N LEU A 56 -5.38 -4.97 10.54
CA LEU A 56 -6.18 -5.81 9.65
C LEU A 56 -6.36 -7.21 10.24
N THR A 57 -7.60 -7.68 10.28
CA THR A 57 -7.99 -9.04 10.73
C THR A 57 -8.83 -9.80 9.69
N GLY A 58 -9.04 -9.20 8.52
CA GLY A 58 -9.85 -9.76 7.43
C GLY A 58 -9.01 -10.10 6.20
N ARG A 59 -9.71 -10.28 5.07
CA ARG A 59 -9.07 -10.30 3.76
C ARG A 59 -8.89 -8.88 3.28
N CYS A 60 -7.68 -8.56 2.84
CA CYS A 60 -7.31 -7.19 2.52
C CYS A 60 -6.33 -7.16 1.36
N TYR A 61 -6.62 -6.33 0.37
CA TYR A 61 -5.79 -6.09 -0.80
C TYR A 61 -5.40 -4.61 -0.85
N TRP A 62 -4.12 -4.34 -1.09
CA TRP A 62 -3.64 -2.99 -1.34
C TRP A 62 -2.48 -2.99 -2.33
N GLU A 63 -2.32 -1.87 -3.02
CA GLU A 63 -1.22 -1.64 -3.96
C GLU A 63 -0.35 -0.48 -3.47
N VAL A 64 0.95 -0.66 -3.66
CA VAL A 64 1.96 0.32 -3.30
C VAL A 64 2.75 0.65 -4.54
N GLU A 65 2.68 1.90 -4.96
CA GLU A 65 3.62 2.46 -5.91
C GLU A 65 4.82 3.02 -5.14
N ARG A 66 6.04 2.74 -5.58
CA ARG A 66 7.28 3.10 -4.88
C ARG A 66 8.31 3.71 -5.82
N GLU A 67 9.13 4.58 -5.25
CA GLU A 67 10.35 5.11 -5.84
C GLU A 67 11.53 4.86 -4.89
N GLY A 68 12.63 4.36 -5.45
CA GLY A 68 13.80 3.96 -4.68
C GLY A 68 13.64 2.60 -3.97
N TRP A 69 14.37 2.44 -2.88
CA TRP A 69 14.43 1.20 -2.11
C TRP A 69 13.41 1.22 -0.97
N VAL A 70 12.36 0.42 -1.11
CA VAL A 70 11.29 0.34 -0.11
C VAL A 70 11.03 -1.11 0.32
N HIS A 71 10.94 -1.33 1.62
CA HIS A 71 10.39 -2.53 2.22
C HIS A 71 8.89 -2.35 2.39
N ILE A 72 8.12 -3.31 1.90
CA ILE A 72 6.67 -3.31 1.92
C ILE A 72 6.24 -4.56 2.68
N GLY A 73 5.41 -4.40 3.71
CA GLY A 73 5.09 -5.52 4.56
C GLY A 73 3.94 -5.28 5.51
N ALA A 74 3.87 -6.11 6.54
CA ALA A 74 2.98 -5.93 7.67
C ALA A 74 3.67 -6.37 8.96
N ALA A 75 3.28 -5.76 10.06
CA ALA A 75 3.82 -6.04 11.38
C ALA A 75 2.70 -6.11 12.42
N TYR A 76 2.95 -6.87 13.48
CA TYR A 76 2.17 -6.76 14.70
C TYR A 76 2.38 -5.44 15.41
N ARG A 77 1.40 -5.05 16.23
CA ARG A 77 1.50 -3.83 17.04
C ARG A 77 2.68 -3.89 18.01
N GLY A 78 2.97 -5.08 18.54
CA GLY A 78 4.05 -5.34 19.49
C GLY A 78 5.48 -5.26 18.93
N MET A 79 5.66 -5.07 17.61
CA MET A 79 7.00 -4.83 17.06
C MET A 79 7.63 -3.58 17.70
N SER A 80 8.89 -3.67 18.10
CA SER A 80 9.59 -2.55 18.75
C SER A 80 9.64 -1.32 17.82
N ARG A 81 9.63 -0.13 18.42
CA ARG A 81 9.74 1.15 17.71
C ARG A 81 11.09 1.83 17.93
N SER A 82 11.85 1.36 18.90
CA SER A 82 13.04 2.05 19.38
C SER A 82 14.35 1.31 19.12
N GLY A 83 15.38 2.11 18.83
CA GLY A 83 16.77 1.70 18.70
C GLY A 83 17.15 1.23 17.29
N GLU A 84 18.43 0.86 17.15
CA GLU A 84 19.03 0.45 15.87
C GLU A 84 19.01 -1.07 15.64
N GLY A 85 18.42 -1.85 16.55
CA GLY A 85 18.44 -3.31 16.49
C GLY A 85 17.44 -3.91 15.49
N ASP A 86 17.55 -5.21 15.26
CA ASP A 86 16.63 -5.94 14.37
C ASP A 86 15.19 -6.04 14.94
N ALA A 87 15.03 -5.89 16.26
CA ALA A 87 13.74 -5.95 16.95
C ALA A 87 12.73 -4.88 16.48
N CYS A 88 13.21 -3.74 15.97
CA CYS A 88 12.37 -2.66 15.45
C CYS A 88 12.38 -2.56 13.92
N ARG A 89 13.23 -3.32 13.23
CA ARG A 89 13.41 -3.25 11.77
C ARG A 89 12.44 -4.19 11.06
N LEU A 90 11.65 -3.65 10.13
CA LEU A 90 10.63 -4.39 9.40
C LEU A 90 11.23 -5.60 8.64
N GLY A 91 10.70 -6.79 8.93
CA GLY A 91 11.15 -8.07 8.36
C GLY A 91 12.41 -8.67 8.99
N ALA A 92 13.04 -8.00 9.96
CA ALA A 92 14.22 -8.52 10.66
C ALA A 92 13.88 -9.19 12.01
N ASN A 93 12.60 -9.32 12.34
CA ASN A 93 12.11 -9.91 13.58
C ASN A 93 10.92 -10.87 13.32
N GLU A 94 10.52 -11.62 14.35
CA GLU A 94 9.39 -12.55 14.29
C GLU A 94 8.01 -11.86 14.22
N TYR A 95 7.94 -10.56 14.53
CA TYR A 95 6.70 -9.78 14.58
C TYR A 95 6.34 -9.13 13.23
N SER A 96 7.15 -9.35 12.18
CA SER A 96 6.96 -8.68 10.90
C SER A 96 7.39 -9.52 9.70
N TRP A 97 6.72 -9.24 8.58
CA TRP A 97 6.95 -9.87 7.28
C TRP A 97 7.07 -8.77 6.24
N SER A 98 8.10 -8.82 5.40
CA SER A 98 8.25 -7.83 4.34
C SER A 98 8.87 -8.38 3.06
N LEU A 99 8.56 -7.68 1.98
CA LEU A 99 9.23 -7.75 0.70
C LEU A 99 10.01 -6.45 0.49
N VAL A 100 11.29 -6.58 0.25
CA VAL A 100 12.13 -5.49 -0.27
C VAL A 100 11.93 -5.39 -1.76
N SER A 101 11.62 -4.19 -2.25
CA SER A 101 11.58 -3.86 -3.66
C SER A 101 12.67 -2.84 -3.97
N TYR A 102 13.62 -3.22 -4.83
CA TYR A 102 14.67 -2.32 -5.34
C TYR A 102 14.97 -2.68 -6.80
N ASP A 103 14.84 -1.70 -7.69
CA ASP A 103 14.91 -1.88 -9.16
C ASP A 103 14.00 -3.02 -9.65
N ASP A 104 14.62 -4.14 -10.05
CA ASP A 104 14.00 -5.38 -10.54
C ASP A 104 14.20 -6.57 -9.60
N SER A 105 14.74 -6.31 -8.41
CA SER A 105 15.04 -7.34 -7.42
C SER A 105 14.06 -7.27 -6.26
N PHE A 106 13.65 -8.47 -5.83
CA PHE A 106 12.72 -8.68 -4.74
C PHE A 106 13.43 -9.49 -3.68
N THR A 107 13.40 -9.07 -2.41
CA THR A 107 13.97 -9.87 -1.31
C THR A 107 12.94 -10.04 -0.22
N ILE A 108 12.63 -11.29 0.11
CA ILE A 108 11.70 -11.63 1.19
C ILE A 108 12.45 -11.61 2.51
N CYS A 109 11.91 -10.93 3.52
CA CYS A 109 12.49 -10.79 4.86
C CYS A 109 11.48 -11.18 5.95
N HIS A 110 11.88 -12.09 6.84
CA HIS A 110 11.16 -12.42 8.09
C HIS A 110 12.13 -13.09 9.08
N ASP A 111 12.06 -12.73 10.37
CA ASP A 111 12.86 -13.37 11.43
C ASP A 111 14.37 -13.41 11.11
N ALA A 112 14.90 -12.27 10.65
CA ALA A 112 16.28 -12.09 10.16
C ALA A 112 16.69 -12.99 8.96
N ARG A 113 15.78 -13.80 8.42
CA ARG A 113 16.00 -14.62 7.23
C ARG A 113 15.69 -13.82 5.98
N LYS A 114 16.53 -13.98 4.96
CA LYS A 114 16.39 -13.30 3.67
C LYS A 114 16.44 -14.30 2.53
N ALA A 115 15.54 -14.14 1.57
CA ALA A 115 15.53 -14.92 0.34
C ALA A 115 15.36 -13.98 -0.86
N VAL A 116 16.35 -13.98 -1.75
CA VAL A 116 16.31 -13.18 -2.99
C VAL A 116 15.44 -13.88 -4.02
N ILE A 117 14.52 -13.14 -4.61
CA ILE A 117 13.70 -13.54 -5.74
C ILE A 117 14.20 -12.77 -6.95
N LEU A 118 14.73 -13.52 -7.91
CA LEU A 118 15.13 -12.98 -9.21
C LEU A 118 13.94 -13.11 -10.17
N THR A 119 13.54 -12.01 -10.80
CA THR A 119 12.54 -12.00 -11.86
C THR A 119 13.20 -11.66 -13.20
N PRO A 120 13.94 -12.60 -13.83
CA PRO A 120 14.62 -12.36 -15.08
C PRO A 120 13.63 -12.04 -16.21
N GLY A 121 13.95 -11.03 -17.03
CA GLY A 121 13.19 -10.68 -18.23
C GLY A 121 11.90 -9.89 -17.99
N CYS A 122 11.66 -9.39 -16.77
CA CYS A 122 10.52 -8.53 -16.48
C CYS A 122 10.92 -7.04 -16.48
N SER A 123 10.09 -6.17 -17.08
CA SER A 123 10.31 -4.72 -17.12
C SER A 123 10.11 -4.08 -15.75
N PRO A 124 10.98 -3.15 -15.30
CA PRO A 124 10.91 -2.55 -13.97
C PRO A 124 9.51 -2.03 -13.65
N SER A 125 8.95 -2.55 -12.57
CA SER A 125 7.66 -2.09 -12.05
C SER A 125 7.88 -1.39 -10.73
N SER A 126 7.44 -0.14 -10.66
CA SER A 126 7.34 0.62 -9.42
C SER A 126 6.25 0.11 -8.49
N ARG A 127 5.47 -0.91 -8.86
CA ARG A 127 4.27 -1.27 -8.12
C ARG A 127 4.23 -2.71 -7.61
N VAL A 128 3.90 -2.84 -6.34
CA VAL A 128 3.73 -4.10 -5.62
C VAL A 128 2.32 -4.16 -5.08
N ALA A 129 1.64 -5.28 -5.33
CA ALA A 129 0.36 -5.59 -4.70
C ALA A 129 0.58 -6.54 -3.53
N VAL A 130 -0.18 -6.34 -2.46
CA VAL A 130 -0.15 -7.19 -1.27
C VAL A 130 -1.57 -7.68 -1.00
N TYR A 131 -1.68 -8.96 -0.68
CA TYR A 131 -2.92 -9.60 -0.30
C TYR A 131 -2.76 -10.33 1.02
N LEU A 132 -3.46 -9.85 2.04
CA LEU A 132 -3.61 -10.50 3.33
C LEU A 132 -4.89 -11.34 3.32
N ASP A 133 -4.77 -12.62 3.64
CA ASP A 133 -5.89 -13.46 4.08
C ASP A 133 -5.63 -13.83 5.54
N TRP A 134 -6.02 -12.94 6.45
CA TRP A 134 -5.77 -13.11 7.87
C TRP A 134 -6.43 -14.39 8.43
N PRO A 135 -7.71 -14.72 8.09
CA PRO A 135 -8.33 -15.97 8.54
C PRO A 135 -7.62 -17.23 8.02
N ALA A 136 -7.09 -17.20 6.80
CA ALA A 136 -6.33 -18.33 6.24
C ALA A 136 -4.85 -18.33 6.68
N GLY A 137 -4.38 -17.28 7.37
CA GLY A 137 -3.00 -17.18 7.81
C GLY A 137 -2.00 -16.94 6.69
N SER A 138 -2.37 -16.19 5.64
CA SER A 138 -1.48 -15.95 4.50
C SER A 138 -1.27 -14.47 4.19
N LEU A 139 -0.03 -14.11 3.85
CA LEU A 139 0.35 -12.78 3.35
C LEU A 139 1.13 -12.94 2.05
N SER A 140 0.51 -12.54 0.95
CA SER A 140 1.00 -12.75 -0.41
C SER A 140 1.44 -11.45 -1.06
N PHE A 141 2.52 -11.49 -1.82
CA PHE A 141 3.10 -10.38 -2.55
C PHE A 141 3.09 -10.66 -4.04
N TYR A 142 2.78 -9.63 -4.82
CA TYR A 142 2.72 -9.70 -6.28
C TYR A 142 3.40 -8.49 -6.89
N ARG A 143 4.06 -8.69 -8.02
CA ARG A 143 4.48 -7.62 -8.92
C ARG A 143 3.28 -7.24 -9.78
N VAL A 144 2.97 -5.96 -9.87
CA VAL A 144 1.97 -5.44 -10.82
C VAL A 144 2.71 -5.06 -12.10
N SER A 145 2.37 -5.64 -13.25
CA SER A 145 3.03 -5.29 -14.51
C SER A 145 2.41 -4.04 -15.13
N SER A 146 3.25 -3.06 -15.48
CA SER A 146 2.86 -1.90 -16.27
C SER A 146 2.70 -2.30 -17.74
N SER A 147 1.61 -2.98 -18.08
CA SER A 147 1.26 -3.26 -19.48
C SER A 147 0.30 -2.20 -20.02
N SER A 148 0.47 -1.81 -21.28
CA SER A 148 -0.43 -0.89 -21.99
C SER A 148 -1.85 -1.44 -22.25
N SER A 149 -2.19 -2.62 -21.71
CA SER A 149 -3.52 -3.21 -21.75
C SER A 149 -4.35 -2.82 -20.53
N SER A 150 -5.66 -2.74 -20.70
CA SER A 150 -6.68 -2.41 -19.68
C SER A 150 -6.76 -3.38 -18.48
N SER A 151 -5.88 -4.37 -18.40
CA SER A 151 -5.71 -5.27 -17.27
C SER A 151 -4.24 -5.26 -16.88
N GLU A 152 -3.93 -4.90 -15.63
CA GLU A 152 -2.59 -4.98 -15.06
C GLU A 152 -2.38 -6.39 -14.51
N PRO A 153 -1.58 -7.26 -15.16
CA PRO A 153 -1.39 -8.61 -14.69
C PRO A 153 -0.54 -8.64 -13.42
N LEU A 154 -0.93 -9.51 -12.49
CA LEU A 154 -0.23 -9.76 -11.24
C LEU A 154 0.66 -10.99 -11.37
N THR A 155 1.95 -10.84 -11.16
CA THR A 155 2.90 -11.95 -11.05
C THR A 155 3.15 -12.23 -9.57
N HIS A 156 2.79 -13.43 -9.11
CA HIS A 156 3.06 -13.87 -7.74
C HIS A 156 4.57 -13.88 -7.46
N LEU A 157 4.96 -13.32 -6.32
CA LEU A 157 6.35 -13.28 -5.86
C LEU A 157 6.54 -14.26 -4.71
N HIS A 158 5.72 -14.13 -3.67
CA HIS A 158 5.85 -14.94 -2.46
C HIS A 158 4.57 -14.95 -1.64
N THR A 159 4.40 -15.99 -0.83
CA THR A 159 3.37 -16.06 0.21
C THR A 159 4.00 -16.55 1.50
N PHE A 160 3.93 -15.72 2.54
CA PHE A 160 4.15 -16.18 3.90
C PHE A 160 2.90 -16.90 4.40
N ASN A 161 3.11 -18.03 5.08
CA ASN A 161 2.06 -18.72 5.81
C ASN A 161 2.42 -18.67 7.30
N SER A 162 1.49 -18.18 8.11
CA SER A 162 1.66 -17.99 9.55
C SER A 162 0.32 -18.11 10.26
N THR A 163 0.32 -18.46 11.54
CA THR A 163 -0.88 -18.38 12.38
C THR A 163 -0.91 -16.99 13.00
N PHE A 164 -1.63 -16.06 12.37
CA PHE A 164 -1.72 -14.71 12.89
C PHE A 164 -2.54 -14.67 14.19
N THR A 165 -1.98 -14.09 15.24
CA THR A 165 -2.57 -14.08 16.60
C THR A 165 -3.15 -12.72 16.99
N GLU A 166 -2.79 -11.67 16.26
CA GLU A 166 -3.24 -10.31 16.49
C GLU A 166 -3.38 -9.56 15.15
N PRO A 167 -4.00 -8.35 15.14
CA PRO A 167 -4.14 -7.57 13.92
C PRO A 167 -2.79 -7.25 13.28
N LEU A 168 -2.74 -7.30 11.95
CA LEU A 168 -1.56 -6.91 11.18
C LEU A 168 -1.69 -5.49 10.66
N TYR A 169 -0.67 -4.69 10.92
CA TYR A 169 -0.59 -3.31 10.45
C TYR A 169 0.30 -3.28 9.21
N PRO A 170 -0.21 -2.88 8.03
CA PRO A 170 0.63 -2.62 6.88
C PRO A 170 1.75 -1.65 7.27
N GLY A 171 2.96 -1.95 6.83
CA GLY A 171 4.16 -1.27 7.27
C GLY A 171 5.16 -1.10 6.15
N PHE A 172 5.91 0.00 6.25
CA PHE A 172 6.84 0.41 5.22
C PHE A 172 8.14 0.89 5.85
N TRP A 173 9.25 0.54 5.22
CA TRP A 173 10.58 0.99 5.62
C TRP A 173 11.36 1.46 4.38
N PHE A 174 11.97 2.63 4.46
CA PHE A 174 12.76 3.23 3.40
C PHE A 174 14.25 3.04 3.71
N ALA A 175 15.01 2.42 2.81
CA ALA A 175 16.45 2.36 2.99
C ALA A 175 17.05 3.74 2.66
N PHE A 176 17.86 4.28 3.58
CA PHE A 176 18.54 5.59 3.68
C PHE A 176 18.89 6.41 2.41
N TRP A 177 17.91 6.67 1.54
CA TRP A 177 18.08 7.46 0.32
C TRP A 177 17.02 8.56 0.30
N ILE A 178 17.47 9.80 0.48
CA ILE A 178 16.63 11.00 0.39
C ILE A 178 15.90 10.99 -0.96
N GLY A 179 14.59 11.28 -0.93
CA GLY A 179 13.73 11.25 -2.11
C GLY A 179 13.07 9.90 -2.38
N SER A 180 13.48 8.81 -1.70
CA SER A 180 12.70 7.57 -1.75
C SER A 180 11.30 7.81 -1.24
N SER A 181 10.30 7.24 -1.91
CA SER A 181 8.90 7.48 -1.60
C SER A 181 8.03 6.26 -1.88
N LEU A 182 6.85 6.25 -1.28
CA LEU A 182 5.78 5.32 -1.64
C LEU A 182 4.44 6.04 -1.62
N SER A 183 3.49 5.53 -2.40
CA SER A 183 2.09 5.95 -2.41
C SER A 183 1.16 4.75 -2.41
N LEU A 184 0.21 4.75 -1.48
CA LEU A 184 -0.89 3.80 -1.43
C LEU A 184 -1.89 4.10 -2.55
N ARG A 185 -2.09 3.13 -3.44
CA ARG A 185 -3.04 3.28 -4.56
C ARG A 185 -4.41 2.77 -4.12
N GLN A 186 -5.43 3.56 -4.42
CA GLN A 186 -6.78 3.05 -4.51
C GLN A 186 -7.01 2.56 -5.93
N ARG A 187 -7.71 1.43 -6.04
CA ARG A 187 -8.32 1.05 -7.30
C ARG A 187 -9.50 1.99 -7.49
N GLU A 188 -9.45 2.86 -8.50
CA GLU A 188 -10.60 3.70 -8.85
C GLU A 188 -11.78 2.78 -9.16
N ASP A 189 -12.85 2.90 -8.38
CA ASP A 189 -14.13 2.36 -8.80
C ASP A 189 -14.49 3.07 -10.11
N ALA A 190 -14.87 2.26 -11.11
CA ALA A 190 -15.30 2.77 -12.40
C ALA A 190 -16.37 3.84 -12.16
N THR A 191 -16.03 5.09 -12.46
CA THR A 191 -16.96 6.22 -12.35
C THR A 191 -18.18 5.86 -13.21
N PRO A 192 -19.41 5.90 -12.68
CA PRO A 192 -20.59 5.77 -13.53
C PRO A 192 -20.50 6.89 -14.57
N GLY A 193 -20.45 6.51 -15.85
CA GLY A 193 -20.46 7.49 -16.95
C GLY A 193 -21.67 8.40 -16.81
N PRO A 194 -21.60 9.64 -17.34
CA PRO A 194 -22.68 10.62 -17.17
C PRO A 194 -23.99 10.00 -17.66
N GLU A 195 -24.99 9.95 -16.77
CA GLU A 195 -26.35 9.58 -17.12
C GLU A 195 -26.79 10.46 -18.29
N THR A 196 -27.09 9.82 -19.41
CA THR A 196 -27.62 10.50 -20.58
C THR A 196 -29.04 10.92 -20.24
N GLU A 197 -29.23 12.19 -19.90
CA GLU A 197 -30.56 12.79 -19.82
C GLU A 197 -31.25 12.54 -21.17
N ARG A 198 -32.28 11.68 -21.16
CA ARG A 198 -33.21 11.58 -22.29
C ARG A 198 -34.07 12.84 -22.27
N GLU A 199 -33.83 13.74 -23.21
CA GLU A 199 -34.82 14.74 -23.60
C GLU A 199 -36.09 13.99 -24.06
N GLU A 200 -37.16 14.10 -23.29
CA GLU A 200 -38.50 13.76 -23.75
C GLU A 200 -38.89 14.72 -24.88
N GLY A 201 -39.03 14.16 -26.08
CA GLY A 201 -39.48 14.87 -27.26
C GLY A 201 -40.88 15.45 -27.07
N LYS A 202 -40.99 16.77 -27.15
CA LYS A 202 -42.25 17.44 -27.50
C LYS A 202 -42.48 17.29 -29.00
N ASN A 203 -43.32 16.33 -29.38
CA ASN A 203 -43.97 16.33 -30.68
C ASN A 203 -45.03 17.45 -30.71
N GLU A 204 -44.84 18.41 -31.60
CA GLU A 204 -45.90 19.31 -32.05
C GLU A 204 -46.94 18.53 -32.87
N ASN A 205 -48.22 18.88 -32.71
CA ASN A 205 -49.13 18.80 -33.85
C ASN A 205 -50.24 19.87 -33.76
N PHE A 206 -50.44 20.49 -34.92
CA PHE A 206 -51.24 21.66 -35.24
C PHE A 206 -52.77 21.42 -35.27
N MET A 207 -53.51 22.53 -35.12
CA MET A 207 -54.69 23.00 -35.90
C MET A 207 -56.07 23.17 -35.22
N ASN A 208 -56.50 24.46 -35.19
CA ASN A 208 -57.81 25.04 -35.56
C ASN A 208 -59.04 24.70 -34.68
N ASN A 209 -60.00 25.59 -34.36
CA ASN A 209 -60.59 26.74 -35.08
C ASN A 209 -61.56 27.57 -34.16
N PHE A 210 -61.68 28.88 -34.45
CA PHE A 210 -62.86 29.80 -34.44
C PHE A 210 -63.50 30.41 -33.15
N PHE A 211 -63.48 31.77 -33.15
CA PHE A 211 -64.46 32.82 -32.77
C PHE A 211 -65.35 32.71 -31.50
N PHE A 212 -65.24 33.69 -30.61
CA PHE A 212 -66.08 34.92 -30.55
C PHE A 212 -65.33 36.03 -29.78
#